data_AF-A0A6I3UU63-F1
#
_entry.id   AF-A0A6I3UU63-F1
#
_cell.length_a   1.000
_cell.length_b   1.000
_cell.length_c   1.000
_cell.angle_alpha   90.00
_cell.angle_beta   90.00
_cell.angle_gamma   90.00
#
_symmetry.space_group_name_H-M   'P 1'
#
loop_
_entity.id
_entity.type
_entity.pdbx_description
1 polymer ?
#
loop_
_entity_poly.entity_id
_entity_poly.type
_entity_poly.pdbx_seq_one_letter_code
_entity_poly.pdbx_strand_id
1 'polypeptide(L)'
;GQNKAITRERAYQIIHEAAEELGIDNVGTHTMRKTFGYKYYNKTKDVGTLQKMFNHSSPAITLRYIGIEQAELDDALRNFVI
;
A
#
# COMPACT_ATOMS: atom_id res chain seq x y z
N GLY A 1 -14.08 -1.06 30.72
CA GLY A 1 -14.71 -1.01 29.39
C GLY A 1 -15.13 -2.40 28.97
N GLN A 2 -16.18 -2.54 28.16
CA GLN A 2 -16.56 -3.84 27.59
C GLN A 2 -15.55 -4.25 26.51
N ASN A 3 -15.10 -5.51 26.50
CA ASN A 3 -14.17 -6.02 25.49
C ASN A 3 -14.90 -6.15 24.14
N LYS A 4 -14.65 -5.21 23.22
CA LYS A 4 -15.24 -5.14 21.88
C LYS A 4 -14.15 -4.88 20.85
N ALA A 5 -14.37 -5.34 19.63
CA ALA A 5 -13.48 -5.06 18.50
C ALA A 5 -13.33 -3.54 18.29
N ILE A 6 -12.12 -3.10 17.94
CA ILE A 6 -11.88 -1.71 17.57
C ILE A 6 -12.60 -1.37 16.27
N THR A 7 -13.06 -0.12 16.16
CA THR A 7 -13.63 0.37 14.91
C THR A 7 -12.53 0.78 13.93
N ARG A 8 -12.88 0.97 12.66
CA ARG A 8 -11.94 1.41 11.62
C ARG A 8 -11.41 2.81 11.91
N GLU A 9 -12.26 3.67 12.46
CA GLU A 9 -11.94 5.03 12.86
C GLU A 9 -10.91 5.03 13.99
N ARG A 10 -11.08 4.15 15.00
CA ARG A 10 -10.07 4.05 16.07
C ARG A 10 -8.75 3.47 15.55
N ALA A 11 -8.80 2.49 14.64
CA ALA A 11 -7.60 1.97 14.01
C ALA A 11 -6.85 3.06 13.20
N TYR A 12 -7.59 3.90 12.47
CA TYR A 12 -7.02 5.06 11.76
C TYR A 12 -6.36 6.04 12.74
N GLN A 13 -7.06 6.43 13.82
CA GLN A 13 -6.52 7.37 14.81
C GLN A 13 -5.21 6.85 15.42
N ILE A 14 -5.15 5.59 15.85
CA ILE A 14 -3.92 5.00 16.40
C ILE A 14 -2.77 5.06 15.40
N ILE A 15 -3.03 4.74 14.13
CA ILE A 15 -2.00 4.77 13.08
C ILE A 15 -1.57 6.22 12.77
N HIS A 16 -2.52 7.16 12.76
CA HIS A 16 -2.28 8.55 12.45
C HIS A 16 -1.48 9.24 13.55
N GLU A 17 -1.88 9.07 14.82
CA GLU A 17 -1.16 9.56 16.01
C GLU A 17 0.31 9.10 15.97
N ALA A 18 0.55 7.81 15.72
CA ALA A 18 1.90 7.26 15.59
C ALA A 18 2.69 7.83 14.39
N ALA A 19 2.00 8.13 13.27
CA ALA A 19 2.64 8.74 12.10
C ALA A 19 3.02 10.20 12.36
N GLU A 20 2.17 10.97 13.04
CA GLU A 20 2.45 12.36 13.44
C GLU A 20 3.64 12.44 14.39
N GLU A 21 3.72 11.55 15.40
CA GLU A 21 4.86 11.46 16.32
C GLU A 21 6.18 11.18 15.59
N LEU A 22 6.12 10.42 14.49
CA LEU A 22 7.27 10.08 13.65
C LEU A 22 7.54 11.12 12.55
N GLY A 23 6.71 12.15 12.40
CA GLY A 23 6.81 13.15 11.33
C GLY A 23 6.58 12.58 9.94
N ILE A 24 5.74 11.55 9.81
CA ILE A 24 5.42 10.89 8.54
C ILE A 24 4.04 11.32 8.05
N ASP A 25 4.01 12.01 6.91
CA ASP A 25 2.77 12.45 6.29
C ASP A 25 2.05 11.34 5.49
N ASN A 26 0.76 11.56 5.22
CA ASN A 26 -0.05 10.74 4.30
C ASN A 26 -0.17 9.25 4.68
N VAL A 27 -0.15 8.94 5.98
CA VAL A 27 -0.36 7.58 6.49
C VAL A 27 -1.84 7.33 6.79
N GLY A 28 -2.40 6.27 6.22
CA GLY A 28 -3.73 5.76 6.52
C GLY A 28 -3.72 4.27 6.80
N THR A 29 -4.91 3.70 7.04
CA THR A 29 -5.09 2.29 7.45
C THR A 29 -4.55 1.27 6.44
N HIS A 30 -4.49 1.63 5.16
CA HIS A 30 -3.96 0.78 4.10
C HIS A 30 -2.49 1.04 3.74
N THR A 31 -1.88 2.12 4.24
CA THR A 31 -0.54 2.55 3.82
C THR A 31 0.51 1.47 4.09
N MET A 32 0.46 0.82 5.26
CA MET A 32 1.38 -0.28 5.59
C MET A 32 1.23 -1.48 4.65
N ARG A 33 -0.02 -1.87 4.32
CA ARG A 33 -0.29 -3.00 3.41
C ARG A 33 0.23 -2.72 2.00
N LYS A 34 -0.01 -1.50 1.48
CA LYS A 34 0.52 -1.05 0.19
C LYS A 34 2.04 -1.04 0.18
N THR A 35 2.65 -0.49 1.24
CA THR A 35 4.11 -0.40 1.40
C THR A 35 4.77 -1.78 1.43
N PHE A 36 4.18 -2.74 2.15
CA PHE A 36 4.64 -4.13 2.14
C PHE A 36 4.60 -4.71 0.73
N GLY A 37 3.47 -4.57 0.03
CA GLY A 37 3.30 -5.08 -1.33
C GLY A 37 4.29 -4.47 -2.32
N TYR A 38 4.48 -3.15 -2.27
CA TYR A 38 5.45 -2.43 -3.09
C TYR A 38 6.88 -2.94 -2.86
N LYS A 39 7.31 -3.06 -1.60
CA LYS A 39 8.65 -3.57 -1.25
C LYS A 39 8.85 -5.02 -1.66
N TYR A 40 7.85 -5.87 -1.43
CA TYR A 40 7.89 -7.27 -1.85
C TYR A 40 8.04 -7.37 -3.36
N TYR A 41 7.17 -6.70 -4.13
CA TYR A 41 7.21 -6.76 -5.59
C TYR A 41 8.53 -6.25 -6.14
N ASN A 42 9.08 -5.16 -5.60
CA ASN A 42 10.38 -4.66 -6.06
C ASN A 42 11.54 -5.65 -5.82
N LYS A 43 11.47 -6.47 -4.76
CA LYS A 43 12.49 -7.46 -4.45
C LYS A 43 12.32 -8.77 -5.24
N THR A 44 11.08 -9.21 -5.47
CA THR A 44 10.80 -10.57 -5.99
C THR A 44 10.22 -10.57 -7.40
N LYS A 45 9.61 -9.46 -7.82
CA LYS A 45 8.77 -9.34 -9.04
C LYS A 45 7.61 -10.35 -9.11
N ASP A 46 7.25 -10.96 -7.98
CA ASP A 46 6.18 -11.95 -7.89
C ASP A 46 4.84 -11.31 -7.45
N VAL A 47 4.05 -10.90 -8.44
CA VAL A 47 2.70 -10.38 -8.23
C VAL A 47 1.68 -11.48 -7.88
N GLY A 48 1.92 -12.73 -8.28
CA GLY A 48 0.99 -13.84 -8.07
C GLY A 48 0.84 -14.19 -6.60
N THR A 49 1.96 -14.18 -5.85
CA THR A 49 1.93 -14.35 -4.41
C THR A 49 1.23 -13.19 -3.71
N LEU A 50 1.51 -11.94 -4.12
CA LEU A 50 0.85 -10.77 -3.56
C LEU A 50 -0.66 -10.77 -3.82
N GLN A 51 -1.09 -11.18 -5.02
CA GLN A 51 -2.51 -11.31 -5.33
C GLN A 51 -3.22 -12.25 -4.34
N LYS A 52 -2.61 -13.42 -4.07
CA LYS A 52 -3.15 -14.39 -3.10
C LYS A 52 -3.15 -13.85 -1.68
N MET A 53 -2.03 -13.26 -1.23
CA MET A 53 -1.92 -12.64 0.09
C MET A 53 -2.92 -11.49 0.28
N PHE A 54 -3.18 -10.75 -0.79
CA PHE A 54 -4.08 -9.61 -0.74
C PHE A 54 -5.55 -9.95 -1.00
N ASN A 55 -5.82 -11.18 -1.43
CA ASN A 55 -7.14 -11.64 -1.85
C ASN A 55 -7.74 -10.75 -2.96
N HIS A 56 -6.92 -10.37 -3.94
CA HIS A 56 -7.36 -9.61 -5.10
C HIS A 56 -7.75 -10.54 -6.25
N SER A 57 -8.74 -10.13 -7.05
CA SER A 57 -9.24 -10.94 -8.16
C SER A 57 -8.30 -11.01 -9.36
N SER A 58 -7.32 -10.10 -9.46
CA SER A 58 -6.33 -10.12 -10.54
C SER A 58 -4.96 -9.55 -10.13
N PRO A 59 -3.88 -9.90 -10.86
CA PRO A 59 -2.58 -9.28 -10.69
C PRO A 59 -2.61 -7.76 -10.95
N ALA A 60 -3.38 -7.31 -11.96
CA ALA A 60 -3.50 -5.90 -12.31
C ALA A 60 -4.04 -5.05 -11.14
N ILE A 61 -5.06 -5.54 -10.42
CA ILE A 61 -5.57 -4.87 -9.21
C ILE A 61 -4.47 -4.74 -8.16
N THR A 62 -3.62 -5.77 -8.02
CA THR A 62 -2.51 -5.77 -7.08
C THR A 62 -1.44 -4.75 -7.46
N LEU A 63 -1.01 -4.71 -8.73
CA LEU A 63 -0.01 -3.74 -9.22
C LEU A 63 -0.48 -2.29 -9.05
N ARG A 64 -1.76 -2.03 -9.35
CA ARG A 64 -2.40 -0.73 -9.10
C ARG A 64 -2.42 -0.38 -7.62
N TYR A 65 -2.88 -1.33 -6.80
CA TYR A 65 -3.05 -1.12 -5.36
C TYR A 65 -1.74 -0.75 -4.66
N ILE A 66 -0.63 -1.36 -5.08
CA ILE A 66 0.71 -1.12 -4.53
C ILE A 66 1.46 0.02 -5.22
N GLY A 67 0.88 0.66 -6.24
CA GLY A 67 1.46 1.83 -6.92
C GLY A 67 2.53 1.54 -7.98
N ILE A 68 2.73 0.27 -8.38
CA ILE A 68 3.72 -0.08 -9.42
C ILE A 68 3.25 0.37 -10.80
N GLU A 69 1.96 0.19 -11.12
CA GLU A 69 1.41 0.60 -12.43
C GLU A 69 1.64 2.10 -12.69
N GLN A 70 1.41 2.94 -11.68
CA GLN A 70 1.67 4.38 -11.79
C GLN A 70 3.16 4.69 -11.96
N ALA A 71 4.02 4.04 -11.18
CA ALA A 71 5.47 4.27 -11.26
C ALA A 71 6.04 3.90 -12.64
N GLU A 72 5.57 2.81 -13.24
CA GLU A 72 5.98 2.38 -14.59
C GLU A 72 5.48 3.34 -15.68
N LEU A 73 4.24 3.84 -15.58
CA LEU A 73 3.71 4.85 -16.50
C LEU A 73 4.48 6.17 -16.41
N ASP A 74 4.78 6.61 -15.19
CA ASP A 74 5.56 7.83 -14.96
C ASP A 74 6.97 7.71 -15.55
N ASP A 75 7.61 6.55 -15.40
CA ASP A 75 8.94 6.28 -15.97
C ASP A 75 8.91 6.26 -17.51
N ALA A 76 7.92 5.58 -18.10
CA ALA A 76 7.74 5.55 -19.54
C ALA A 76 7.52 6.95 -20.13
N LEU A 77 6.75 7.81 -19.45
CA LEU A 77 6.52 9.19 -19.88
C LEU A 77 7.80 10.04 -19.78
N ARG A 78 8.55 9.93 -18.67
CA ARG A 78 9.83 10.64 -18.51
C ARG A 78 10.84 10.25 -19.57
N ASN A 79 10.89 8.97 -19.97
CA ASN A 79 11.80 8.50 -21.00
C ASN A 79 11.37 8.90 -22.42
N PHE A 80 10.07 9.19 -22.62
CA PHE A 80 9.53 9.63 -23.92
C PHE A 80 9.72 11.13 -24.16
N VAL A 81 9.57 11.95 -23.12
CA VAL A 81 9.77 13.40 -23.19
C VAL A 81 11.26 13.69 -23.00
N ILE A 82 11.97 13.89 -24.13
CA ILE A 82 13.36 14.38 -24.17
C ILE A 82 13.41 15.86 -23.79
#